data_AF-A0A930W4J4-F1
#
_entry.id   AF-A0A930W4J4-F1
#
_cell.length_a   1.000
_cell.length_b   1.000
_cell.length_c   1.000
_cell.angle_alpha   90.00
_cell.angle_beta   90.00
_cell.angle_gamma   90.00
#
_symmetry.space_group_name_H-M   'P 1'
#
loop_
_entity.id
_entity.type
_entity.pdbx_description
1 polymer ?
#
loop_
_entity_poly.entity_id
_entity_poly.type
_entity_poly.pdbx_seq_one_letter_code
_entity_poly.pdbx_strand_id
1 'polypeptide(L)'
;MTKMYPRDNNHNPVIVTGFGGKDGQRRELTMPARYAINAILVALFVFGGNFLVGEGLISRYQTVVFEQIGVYVLMTVSLNIVTGYLGQLPLGHAGFMSIGGYACAIFIIRMMPLFGLDAQSMASGSTPAVILFVVGLLFGGICAALMGVVIGIPALRLRGDYLAIITLGFAEIIRVVLVNIDSALGFKLTGGASGLTGIPAYTGYLNTAIVVSLAIFAIHTLM
;
A
#
# COMPACT_ATOMS: atom_id res chain seq x y z
N MET A 1 3.86 11.81 -52.01
CA MET A 1 2.78 10.81 -51.86
C MET A 1 2.95 10.09 -50.53
N THR A 2 2.30 10.61 -49.50
CA THR A 2 2.26 10.07 -48.14
C THR A 2 1.27 8.91 -48.09
N LYS A 3 1.74 7.68 -47.86
CA LYS A 3 0.84 6.56 -47.55
C LYS A 3 0.28 6.78 -46.14
N MET A 4 -0.99 7.21 -46.07
CA MET A 4 -1.76 7.11 -44.83
C MET A 4 -1.96 5.63 -44.49
N TYR A 5 -1.46 5.22 -43.33
CA TYR A 5 -1.75 3.90 -42.77
C TYR A 5 -3.15 3.97 -42.10
N PRO A 6 -4.01 2.95 -42.26
CA PRO A 6 -5.31 2.94 -41.60
C PRO A 6 -5.10 2.92 -40.08
N ARG A 7 -5.76 3.85 -39.40
CA ARG A 7 -5.73 3.99 -37.94
C ARG A 7 -6.51 2.82 -37.35
N ASP A 8 -5.79 1.82 -36.87
CA ASP A 8 -6.32 0.73 -36.05
C ASP A 8 -7.10 1.34 -34.88
N ASN A 9 -8.39 0.97 -34.81
CA ASN A 9 -9.38 1.50 -33.86
C ASN A 9 -9.46 0.65 -32.58
N ASN A 10 -8.54 -0.30 -32.36
CA ASN A 10 -8.54 -1.17 -31.21
C ASN A 10 -7.77 -0.52 -30.05
N HIS A 11 -8.49 -0.17 -28.99
CA HIS A 11 -8.00 0.59 -27.82
C HIS A 11 -7.09 -0.24 -26.87
N ASN A 12 -6.44 -1.30 -27.34
CA ASN A 12 -5.63 -2.17 -26.48
C ASN A 12 -4.15 -1.76 -26.49
N PRO A 13 -3.51 -1.55 -25.32
CA PRO A 13 -2.09 -1.21 -25.27
C PRO A 13 -1.23 -2.39 -25.78
N VAL A 14 -0.52 -2.18 -26.89
CA VAL A 14 0.36 -3.16 -27.54
C VAL A 14 1.81 -2.99 -27.03
N ILE A 15 2.24 -3.82 -26.08
CA ILE A 15 3.66 -4.00 -25.74
C ILE A 15 4.33 -4.76 -26.89
N VAL A 16 5.18 -4.05 -27.62
CA VAL A 16 5.94 -4.58 -28.75
C VAL A 16 7.30 -5.03 -28.21
N THR A 17 7.58 -6.33 -28.25
CA THR A 17 8.93 -6.83 -28.00
C THR A 17 9.77 -6.45 -29.22
N GLY A 18 10.62 -5.44 -29.07
CA GLY A 18 11.52 -5.00 -30.13
C GLY A 18 12.61 -6.04 -30.38
N PHE A 19 12.51 -6.78 -31.49
CA PHE A 19 13.45 -6.84 -32.61
C PHE A 19 13.07 -8.01 -33.53
N GLY A 20 12.71 -7.68 -34.78
CA GLY A 20 13.00 -8.48 -35.98
C GLY A 20 12.41 -9.89 -36.10
N GLY A 21 11.13 -9.99 -36.49
CA GLY A 21 10.67 -11.09 -37.34
C GLY A 21 10.80 -10.71 -38.82
N LYS A 22 11.09 -11.68 -39.70
CA LYS A 22 11.51 -11.53 -41.11
C LYS A 22 10.63 -10.65 -42.04
N ASP A 23 9.50 -10.11 -41.60
CA ASP A 23 8.59 -9.30 -42.43
C ASP A 23 7.97 -8.09 -41.69
N GLY A 24 8.72 -7.43 -40.79
CA GLY A 24 8.26 -6.16 -40.18
C GLY A 24 6.99 -6.26 -39.32
N GLN A 25 6.42 -7.46 -39.14
CA GLN A 25 5.27 -7.70 -38.28
C GLN A 25 5.72 -7.72 -36.83
N ARG A 26 5.14 -6.81 -36.04
CA ARG A 26 5.30 -6.78 -34.58
C ARG A 26 4.67 -8.05 -34.02
N ARG A 27 5.44 -8.87 -33.30
CA ARG A 27 4.89 -10.05 -32.61
C ARG A 27 4.04 -9.57 -31.46
N GLU A 28 2.73 -9.61 -31.63
CA GLU A 28 1.77 -9.28 -30.58
C GLU A 28 1.63 -10.48 -29.66
N LEU A 29 1.99 -10.30 -28.39
CA LEU A 29 1.73 -11.32 -27.36
C LEU A 29 0.23 -11.48 -27.18
N THR A 30 -0.26 -12.70 -27.33
CA THR A 30 -1.66 -13.05 -27.03
C THR A 30 -2.00 -12.68 -25.59
N MET A 31 -3.19 -12.10 -25.36
CA MET A 31 -3.72 -11.72 -24.04
C MET A 31 -3.43 -12.72 -22.90
N PRO A 32 -3.66 -14.04 -23.03
CA PRO A 32 -3.37 -14.99 -21.94
C PRO A 32 -1.87 -15.11 -21.61
N ALA A 33 -0.99 -14.95 -22.61
CA ALA A 33 0.46 -15.01 -22.39
C ALA A 33 0.96 -13.82 -21.55
N ARG A 34 0.33 -12.65 -21.68
CA ARG A 34 0.68 -11.46 -20.88
C ARG A 34 0.33 -11.63 -19.41
N TYR A 35 -0.88 -12.11 -19.11
CA TYR A 35 -1.28 -12.40 -17.74
C TYR A 35 -0.45 -13.52 -17.12
N ALA A 36 -0.10 -14.54 -17.91
CA ALA A 36 0.80 -15.61 -17.45
C ALA A 36 2.19 -15.07 -17.10
N ILE A 37 2.80 -14.21 -17.94
CA ILE A 37 4.10 -13.59 -17.64
C ILE A 37 4.03 -12.76 -16.36
N ASN A 38 3.00 -11.92 -16.19
CA ASN A 38 2.85 -11.11 -15.00
C ASN A 38 2.64 -11.96 -13.74
N ALA A 39 1.83 -13.02 -13.82
CA ALA A 39 1.62 -13.95 -12.72
C ALA A 39 2.92 -14.66 -12.32
N ILE A 40 3.73 -15.09 -13.29
CA ILE A 40 5.04 -15.71 -13.04
C ILE A 40 5.99 -14.72 -12.38
N LEU A 41 6.04 -13.47 -12.83
CA LEU A 41 6.90 -12.43 -12.24
C LEU A 41 6.48 -12.12 -10.79
N VAL A 42 5.18 -12.03 -10.51
CA VAL A 42 4.65 -11.82 -9.15
C VAL A 42 4.98 -13.03 -8.27
N ALA A 43 4.78 -14.25 -8.77
CA ALA A 43 5.14 -15.46 -8.04
C ALA A 43 6.65 -15.53 -7.75
N LEU A 44 7.49 -15.17 -8.73
CA LEU A 44 8.94 -15.09 -8.55
C LEU A 44 9.32 -14.05 -7.49
N PHE A 45 8.67 -12.89 -7.50
CA PHE A 45 8.90 -11.85 -6.49
C PHE A 45 8.54 -12.36 -5.09
N VAL A 46 7.33 -12.88 -4.90
CA VAL A 46 6.85 -13.34 -3.58
C VAL A 46 7.65 -14.54 -3.07
N PHE A 47 7.73 -15.62 -3.85
CA PHE A 47 8.35 -16.87 -3.40
C PHE A 47 9.88 -16.85 -3.52
N GLY A 48 10.41 -16.28 -4.60
CA GLY A 48 11.85 -16.14 -4.79
C GLY A 48 12.45 -15.21 -3.73
N GLY A 49 11.84 -14.04 -3.50
CA GLY A 49 12.31 -13.15 -2.43
C GLY A 49 12.23 -13.78 -1.05
N ASN A 50 11.16 -14.54 -0.75
CA ASN A 50 11.05 -15.25 0.53
C ASN A 50 12.14 -16.32 0.69
N PHE A 51 12.47 -17.04 -0.37
CA PHE A 51 13.57 -18.01 -0.36
C PHE A 51 14.92 -17.33 -0.08
N LEU A 52 15.21 -16.19 -0.73
CA LEU A 52 16.45 -15.44 -0.50
C LEU A 52 16.58 -14.92 0.95
N VAL A 53 15.45 -14.50 1.56
CA VAL A 53 15.43 -14.10 2.97
C VAL A 53 15.62 -15.31 3.89
N GLY A 54 14.99 -16.45 3.57
CA GLY A 54 15.08 -17.68 4.35
C GLY A 54 16.48 -18.31 4.38
N GLU A 55 17.19 -18.26 3.25
CA GLU A 55 18.58 -18.75 3.13
C GLU A 55 19.61 -17.79 3.76
N GLY A 56 19.18 -16.63 4.29
CA GLY A 56 20.07 -15.66 4.91
C GLY A 56 21.00 -14.92 3.93
N LEU A 57 20.73 -15.00 2.62
CA LEU A 57 21.47 -14.27 1.58
C LEU A 57 21.21 -12.76 1.65
N ILE A 58 20.06 -12.37 2.22
CA ILE A 58 19.64 -11.00 2.44
C ILE A 58 19.82 -10.66 3.93
N SER A 59 20.54 -9.57 4.21
CA SER A 59 20.72 -9.09 5.59
C SER A 59 19.41 -8.59 6.18
N ARG A 60 19.23 -8.73 7.50
CA ARG A 60 18.06 -8.20 8.22
C ARG A 60 17.80 -6.72 7.94
N TYR A 61 18.85 -5.92 7.77
CA TYR A 61 18.72 -4.51 7.40
C TYR A 61 18.06 -4.35 6.02
N GLN A 62 18.51 -5.12 5.03
CA GLN A 62 17.96 -5.10 3.68
C GLN A 62 16.51 -5.56 3.67
N THR A 63 16.14 -6.56 4.47
CA THR A 63 14.75 -7.02 4.61
C THR A 63 13.83 -5.90 5.09
N VAL A 64 14.24 -5.15 6.12
CA VAL A 64 13.47 -4.00 6.63
C VAL A 64 13.34 -2.90 5.57
N VAL A 65 14.41 -2.65 4.80
CA VAL A 65 14.36 -1.70 3.68
C VAL A 65 13.38 -2.16 2.60
N PHE A 66 13.37 -3.44 2.24
CA PHE A 66 12.41 -3.99 1.27
C PHE A 66 10.96 -3.90 1.76
N GLU A 67 10.71 -4.15 3.04
CA GLU A 67 9.38 -3.97 3.63
C GLU A 67 8.92 -2.51 3.54
N GLN A 68 9.82 -1.56 3.85
CA GLN A 68 9.51 -0.13 3.75
C GLN A 68 9.25 0.31 2.30
N ILE A 69 10.01 -0.22 1.34
CA ILE A 69 9.74 -0.02 -0.09
C ILE A 69 8.36 -0.54 -0.45
N GLY A 70 7.97 -1.73 0.03
CA GLY A 70 6.64 -2.29 -0.20
C GLY A 70 5.51 -1.37 0.30
N VAL A 71 5.67 -0.80 1.50
CA VAL A 71 4.73 0.18 2.04
C VAL A 71 4.67 1.45 1.18
N TYR A 72 5.80 1.96 0.69
CA TYR A 72 5.80 3.10 -0.23
C TYR A 72 5.21 2.77 -1.61
N VAL A 73 5.34 1.55 -2.11
CA VAL A 73 4.65 1.12 -3.33
C VAL A 73 3.14 1.18 -3.13
N LEU A 74 2.60 0.67 -2.01
CA LEU A 74 1.18 0.80 -1.69
C LEU A 74 0.71 2.26 -1.67
N MET A 75 1.53 3.13 -1.08
CA MET A 75 1.28 4.57 -1.04
C MET A 75 1.28 5.23 -2.43
N THR A 76 2.25 4.87 -3.28
CA THR A 76 2.32 5.38 -4.66
C THR A 76 1.14 4.88 -5.49
N VAL A 77 0.75 3.63 -5.29
CA VAL A 77 -0.36 3.00 -6.00
C VAL A 77 -1.70 3.63 -5.60
N SER A 78 -1.92 3.93 -4.31
CA SER A 78 -3.11 4.69 -3.87
C SER A 78 -3.10 6.12 -4.41
N LEU A 79 -1.94 6.78 -4.41
CA LEU A 79 -1.79 8.11 -4.98
C LEU A 79 -2.09 8.12 -6.48
N ASN A 80 -1.66 7.10 -7.23
CA ASN A 80 -1.91 6.95 -8.66
C ASN A 80 -3.42 6.92 -8.98
N ILE A 81 -4.25 6.36 -8.09
CA ILE A 81 -5.70 6.40 -8.27
C ILE A 81 -6.20 7.85 -8.29
N VAL A 82 -5.74 8.69 -7.37
CA VAL A 82 -6.23 10.08 -7.26
C VAL A 82 -5.57 11.00 -8.28
N THR A 83 -4.25 10.92 -8.46
CA THR A 83 -3.52 11.80 -9.38
C THR A 83 -3.66 11.37 -10.83
N GLY A 84 -3.61 10.06 -11.09
CA GLY A 84 -3.69 9.51 -12.44
C GLY A 84 -5.11 9.50 -12.99
N TYR A 85 -6.10 9.03 -12.23
CA TYR A 85 -7.47 8.83 -12.75
C TYR A 85 -8.40 10.00 -12.45
N LEU A 86 -8.33 10.57 -11.25
CA LEU A 86 -9.19 11.72 -10.89
C LEU A 86 -8.58 13.06 -11.32
N GLY A 87 -7.29 13.10 -11.69
CA GLY A 87 -6.60 14.32 -12.11
C GLY A 87 -6.44 15.34 -10.99
N GLN A 88 -6.51 14.91 -9.72
CA GLN A 88 -6.38 15.76 -8.55
C GLN A 88 -5.02 15.53 -7.88
N LEU A 89 -4.37 16.57 -7.36
CA LEU A 89 -3.09 16.46 -6.64
C LEU A 89 -3.29 16.55 -5.12
N PRO A 90 -3.67 15.46 -4.41
CA PRO A 90 -3.73 15.48 -2.96
C PRO A 90 -2.33 15.31 -2.36
N LEU A 91 -1.97 16.17 -1.41
CA LEU A 91 -0.74 16.05 -0.63
C LEU A 91 -0.97 15.47 0.77
N GLY A 92 -2.22 15.16 1.10
CA GLY A 92 -2.64 14.72 2.43
C GLY A 92 -2.52 13.22 2.74
N HIS A 93 -2.03 12.40 1.80
CA HIS A 93 -2.06 10.94 1.96
C HIS A 93 -1.30 10.45 3.21
N ALA A 94 -0.21 11.13 3.60
CA ALA A 94 0.57 10.76 4.78
C ALA A 94 -0.26 10.81 6.08
N GLY A 95 -1.18 11.77 6.20
CA GLY A 95 -2.08 11.88 7.35
C GLY A 95 -3.03 10.68 7.45
N PHE A 96 -3.62 10.27 6.33
CA PHE A 96 -4.51 9.08 6.29
C PHE A 96 -3.74 7.79 6.57
N MET A 97 -2.51 7.68 6.05
CA MET A 97 -1.60 6.58 6.37
C MET A 97 -1.30 6.52 7.88
N SER A 98 -1.07 7.66 8.53
CA SER A 98 -0.86 7.73 9.98
C SER A 98 -2.11 7.28 10.75
N ILE A 99 -3.31 7.74 10.39
CA ILE A 99 -4.56 7.34 11.08
C ILE A 99 -4.75 5.82 11.02
N GLY A 100 -4.61 5.21 9.84
CA GLY A 100 -4.75 3.77 9.69
C GLY A 100 -3.68 2.99 10.43
N GLY A 101 -2.42 3.45 10.38
CA GLY A 101 -1.30 2.83 11.08
C GLY A 101 -1.44 2.86 12.60
N TYR A 102 -1.76 4.03 13.18
CA TYR A 102 -2.00 4.16 14.61
C TYR A 102 -3.22 3.37 15.07
N ALA A 103 -4.35 3.41 14.33
CA ALA A 103 -5.53 2.64 14.68
C ALA A 103 -5.26 1.13 14.68
N CYS A 104 -4.55 0.62 13.66
CA CYS A 104 -4.13 -0.78 13.59
C CYS A 104 -3.20 -1.15 14.75
N ALA A 105 -2.16 -0.35 15.01
CA ALA A 105 -1.19 -0.60 16.07
C ALA A 105 -1.85 -0.61 17.47
N ILE A 106 -2.69 0.38 17.77
CA ILE A 106 -3.42 0.47 19.04
C ILE A 106 -4.36 -0.73 19.21
N PHE A 107 -5.07 -1.12 18.14
CA PHE A 107 -5.96 -2.27 18.18
C PHE A 107 -5.19 -3.56 18.49
N ILE A 108 -4.07 -3.81 17.81
CA ILE A 108 -3.24 -4.99 18.03
C ILE A 108 -2.69 -5.00 19.47
N ILE A 109 -2.08 -3.90 19.93
CA ILE A 109 -1.53 -3.81 21.30
C ILE A 109 -2.60 -4.08 22.35
N ARG A 110 -3.81 -3.53 22.17
CA ARG A 110 -4.89 -3.63 23.16
C ARG A 110 -5.56 -5.00 23.17
N MET A 111 -5.69 -5.64 22.01
CA MET A 111 -6.39 -6.92 21.85
C MET A 111 -5.50 -8.12 22.13
N MET A 112 -4.19 -8.01 21.91
CA MET A 112 -3.23 -9.08 22.15
C MET A 112 -3.31 -9.76 23.53
N PRO A 113 -3.33 -9.03 24.67
CA PRO A 113 -3.46 -9.66 25.99
C PRO A 113 -4.81 -10.35 26.20
N LEU A 114 -5.88 -9.88 25.54
CA LEU A 114 -7.22 -10.49 25.65
C LEU A 114 -7.29 -11.85 24.94
N PHE A 115 -6.51 -12.04 23.88
CA PHE A 115 -6.38 -13.31 23.17
C PHE A 115 -5.31 -14.24 23.78
N GLY A 116 -4.66 -13.85 24.87
CA GLY A 116 -3.58 -14.62 25.49
C GLY A 116 -2.37 -14.82 24.56
N LEU A 117 -2.16 -13.89 23.63
CA LEU A 117 -1.07 -13.95 22.67
C LEU A 117 0.14 -13.20 23.21
N ASP A 118 1.30 -13.85 23.21
CA ASP A 118 2.56 -13.20 23.49
C ASP A 118 3.18 -12.57 22.23
N ALA A 119 4.06 -11.59 22.42
CA ALA A 119 4.80 -10.96 21.31
C ALA A 119 5.59 -11.98 20.47
N GLN A 120 6.06 -13.07 21.10
CA GLN A 120 6.75 -14.17 20.41
C GLN A 120 5.80 -15.00 19.54
N SER A 121 4.56 -15.18 19.99
CA SER A 121 3.51 -15.91 19.26
C SER A 121 2.99 -15.14 18.04
N MET A 122 3.13 -13.81 18.07
CA MET A 122 2.98 -12.97 16.89
C MET A 122 4.14 -13.19 15.92
N ALA A 123 5.39 -13.14 16.40
CA ALA A 123 6.55 -13.34 15.53
C ALA A 123 6.59 -14.73 14.86
N SER A 124 6.05 -15.77 15.50
CA SER A 124 6.03 -17.13 14.97
C SER A 124 4.94 -17.41 13.93
N GLY A 125 4.04 -16.47 13.65
CA GLY A 125 3.03 -16.64 12.60
C GLY A 125 1.89 -17.61 12.95
N SER A 126 1.59 -17.80 14.24
CA SER A 126 0.50 -18.67 14.69
C SER A 126 -0.85 -18.28 14.06
N THR A 127 -1.76 -19.23 13.84
CA THR A 127 -3.08 -18.97 13.22
C THR A 127 -3.86 -17.82 13.90
N PRO A 128 -3.88 -17.69 15.24
CA PRO A 128 -4.53 -16.56 15.90
C PRO A 128 -3.84 -15.21 15.67
N ALA A 129 -2.50 -15.20 15.51
CA ALA A 129 -1.75 -13.99 15.20
C ALA A 129 -2.08 -13.46 13.80
N VAL A 130 -2.22 -14.35 12.81
CA VAL A 130 -2.64 -13.99 11.45
C VAL A 130 -4.01 -13.33 11.49
N ILE A 131 -4.97 -13.93 12.22
CA ILE A 131 -6.34 -13.40 12.33
C ILE A 131 -6.31 -12.02 12.99
N LEU A 132 -5.60 -11.86 14.10
CA LEU A 132 -5.51 -10.59 14.80
C LEU A 132 -4.89 -9.50 13.91
N PHE A 133 -3.83 -9.82 13.16
CA PHE A 133 -3.19 -8.91 12.22
C PHE A 133 -4.15 -8.47 11.11
N VAL A 134 -4.86 -9.41 10.47
CA VAL A 134 -5.81 -9.10 9.40
C VAL A 134 -6.98 -8.25 9.92
N VAL A 135 -7.54 -8.60 11.08
CA VAL A 135 -8.62 -7.81 11.70
C VAL A 135 -8.13 -6.41 12.09
N GLY A 136 -6.91 -6.29 12.64
CA GLY A 136 -6.30 -5.00 12.95
C GLY A 136 -6.07 -4.14 11.72
N LEU A 137 -5.62 -4.75 10.61
CA LEU A 137 -5.42 -4.08 9.34
C LEU A 137 -6.74 -3.58 8.74
N LEU A 138 -7.80 -4.40 8.78
CA LEU A 138 -9.14 -3.99 8.37
C LEU A 138 -9.71 -2.89 9.26
N PHE A 139 -9.55 -2.99 10.58
CA PHE A 139 -9.97 -1.96 11.52
C PHE A 139 -9.28 -0.63 11.26
N GLY A 140 -7.95 -0.64 11.07
CA GLY A 140 -7.20 0.54 10.68
C GLY A 140 -7.67 1.14 9.35
N GLY A 141 -7.94 0.28 8.36
CA GLY A 141 -8.52 0.70 7.08
C GLY A 141 -9.89 1.35 7.22
N ILE A 142 -10.78 0.80 8.04
CA ILE A 142 -12.11 1.38 8.33
C ILE A 142 -11.96 2.75 9.01
N CYS A 143 -11.11 2.87 10.03
CA CYS A 143 -10.84 4.15 10.70
C CYS A 143 -10.30 5.20 9.72
N ALA A 144 -9.34 4.82 8.86
CA ALA A 144 -8.81 5.70 7.82
C ALA A 144 -9.88 6.10 6.79
N ALA A 145 -10.75 5.17 6.38
CA ALA A 145 -11.84 5.43 5.46
C ALA A 145 -12.89 6.39 6.06
N LEU A 146 -13.28 6.17 7.32
CA LEU A 146 -14.21 7.06 8.03
C LEU A 146 -13.66 8.49 8.12
N MET A 147 -12.38 8.63 8.52
CA MET A 147 -11.74 9.94 8.57
C MET A 147 -11.55 10.54 7.18
N GLY A 148 -11.29 9.70 6.18
CA GLY A 148 -11.26 10.05 4.77
C GLY A 148 -12.58 10.64 4.27
N VAL A 149 -13.73 10.10 4.69
CA VAL A 149 -15.04 10.67 4.37
C VAL A 149 -15.24 12.02 5.07
N VAL A 150 -14.93 12.10 6.37
CA VAL A 150 -15.09 13.34 7.16
C VAL A 150 -14.27 14.50 6.59
N ILE A 151 -13.02 14.23 6.21
CA ILE A 151 -12.11 15.24 5.64
C ILE A 151 -12.32 15.43 4.13
N GLY A 152 -12.68 14.37 3.41
CA GLY A 152 -12.88 14.38 1.98
C GLY A 152 -14.06 15.24 1.55
N ILE A 153 -15.18 15.20 2.28
CA ILE A 153 -16.38 16.00 1.98
C ILE A 153 -16.07 17.52 1.89
N PRO A 154 -15.39 18.15 2.86
CA PRO A 154 -15.02 19.56 2.75
C PRO A 154 -13.87 19.79 1.75
N ALA A 155 -12.89 18.87 1.66
CA ALA A 155 -11.75 19.04 0.77
C ALA A 155 -12.15 19.05 -0.72
N LEU A 156 -13.04 18.15 -1.13
CA LEU A 156 -13.51 18.00 -2.52
C LEU A 156 -14.35 19.20 -3.02
N ARG A 157 -14.71 20.14 -2.14
CA ARG A 157 -15.36 21.41 -2.53
C ARG A 157 -14.37 22.38 -3.20
N LEU A 158 -13.07 22.15 -3.04
CA LEU A 158 -12.00 22.92 -3.66
C LEU A 158 -11.49 22.22 -4.92
N ARG A 159 -10.90 23.00 -5.84
CA ARG A 159 -10.35 22.48 -7.11
C ARG A 159 -8.91 22.93 -7.31
N GLY A 160 -8.15 22.13 -8.06
CA GLY A 160 -6.78 22.43 -8.44
C GLY A 160 -5.87 22.62 -7.22
N ASP A 161 -5.11 23.70 -7.21
CA ASP A 161 -4.09 23.97 -6.20
C ASP A 161 -4.66 24.15 -4.79
N TYR A 162 -5.90 24.65 -4.68
CA TYR A 162 -6.57 24.79 -3.39
C TYR A 162 -6.85 23.44 -2.73
N LEU A 163 -7.11 22.40 -3.53
CA LEU A 163 -7.26 21.03 -3.03
C LEU A 163 -5.93 20.46 -2.51
N ALA A 164 -4.81 20.78 -3.18
CA ALA A 164 -3.49 20.38 -2.73
C ALA A 164 -3.14 21.03 -1.38
N ILE A 165 -3.36 22.35 -1.26
CA ILE A 165 -3.07 23.11 -0.04
C ILE A 165 -3.92 22.61 1.13
N ILE A 166 -5.23 22.41 0.94
CA ILE A 166 -6.10 21.99 2.04
C ILE A 166 -5.76 20.58 2.53
N THR A 167 -5.42 19.66 1.61
CA THR A 167 -5.08 18.29 1.97
C THR A 167 -3.75 18.20 2.72
N LEU A 168 -2.77 19.05 2.38
CA LEU A 168 -1.55 19.22 3.17
C LEU A 168 -1.88 19.75 4.56
N GLY A 169 -2.72 20.78 4.66
CA GLY A 169 -3.18 21.34 5.93
C GLY A 169 -3.82 20.28 6.83
N PHE A 170 -4.70 19.44 6.28
CA PHE A 170 -5.31 18.33 7.03
C PHE A 170 -4.28 17.28 7.48
N ALA A 171 -3.31 16.93 6.65
CA ALA A 171 -2.25 16.01 7.07
C ALA A 171 -1.42 16.56 8.23
N GLU A 172 -1.11 17.86 8.20
CA GLU A 172 -0.39 18.51 9.29
C GLU A 172 -1.25 18.61 10.57
N ILE A 173 -2.54 18.91 10.45
CA ILE A 173 -3.49 18.85 11.58
C ILE A 173 -3.50 17.45 12.20
N ILE A 174 -3.61 16.41 11.38
CA ILE A 174 -3.59 15.01 11.86
C ILE A 174 -2.29 14.73 12.62
N ARG A 175 -1.14 15.11 12.07
CA ARG A 175 0.15 14.94 12.73
C ARG A 175 0.20 15.66 14.08
N VAL A 176 -0.20 16.93 14.13
CA VAL A 176 -0.22 17.73 15.36
C VAL A 176 -1.16 17.11 16.40
N VAL A 177 -2.33 16.65 15.98
CA VAL A 177 -3.27 15.94 16.86
C VAL A 177 -2.61 14.68 17.41
N LEU A 178 -2.08 13.79 16.57
CA LEU A 178 -1.45 12.54 17.01
C LEU A 178 -0.30 12.75 18.00
N VAL A 179 0.49 13.82 17.84
CA VAL A 179 1.60 14.14 18.74
C VAL A 179 1.13 14.72 20.09
N ASN A 180 -0.01 15.42 20.12
CA ASN A 180 -0.47 16.16 21.30
C ASN A 180 -1.68 15.54 22.00
N ILE A 181 -2.35 14.56 21.39
CA ILE A 181 -3.62 14.01 21.89
C ILE A 181 -3.49 13.40 23.29
N ASP A 182 -2.33 12.85 23.64
CA ASP A 182 -2.06 12.28 24.97
C ASP A 182 -2.16 13.34 26.08
N SER A 183 -1.73 14.58 25.80
CA SER A 183 -1.84 15.70 26.73
C SER A 183 -3.31 16.17 26.88
N ALA A 184 -4.06 16.11 25.78
CA ALA A 184 -5.47 16.51 25.77
C ALA A 184 -6.40 15.48 26.44
N LEU A 185 -6.10 14.19 26.31
CA LEU A 185 -6.91 13.08 26.83
C LEU A 185 -6.56 12.71 28.29
N GLY A 186 -5.38 13.09 28.79
CA GLY A 186 -4.92 12.75 30.14
C GLY A 186 -4.48 11.30 30.31
N PHE A 187 -4.45 10.49 29.24
CA PHE A 187 -3.90 9.15 29.20
C PHE A 187 -3.10 8.93 27.90
N LYS A 188 -2.13 8.01 27.94
CA LYS A 188 -1.26 7.72 26.79
C LYS A 188 -1.98 6.84 25.77
N LEU A 189 -2.35 7.39 24.62
CA LEU A 189 -3.00 6.67 23.53
C LEU A 189 -2.07 6.50 22.32
N THR A 190 -1.35 7.54 21.91
CA THR A 190 -0.47 7.51 20.72
C THR A 190 1.02 7.48 21.08
N GLY A 191 1.38 7.78 22.34
CA GLY A 191 2.77 7.93 22.76
C GLY A 191 3.36 9.30 22.37
N GLY A 192 2.52 10.23 21.93
CA GLY A 192 2.89 11.60 21.56
C GLY A 192 4.06 11.66 20.58
N ALA A 193 5.05 12.51 20.86
CA ALA A 193 6.24 12.70 20.02
C ALA A 193 7.15 11.46 19.93
N SER A 194 7.10 10.55 20.89
CA SER A 194 7.91 9.32 20.90
C SER A 194 7.29 8.20 20.06
N GLY A 195 6.00 8.32 19.71
CA GLY A 195 5.24 7.26 19.03
C GLY A 195 4.96 6.05 19.91
N LEU A 196 4.34 5.03 19.32
CA LEU A 196 3.98 3.80 20.01
C LEU A 196 5.18 2.86 20.12
N THR A 197 5.37 2.29 21.31
CA THR A 197 6.38 1.27 21.58
C THR A 197 5.72 -0.07 21.92
N GLY A 198 6.47 -1.17 21.75
CA GLY A 198 5.97 -2.51 22.08
C GLY A 198 5.01 -3.12 21.04
N ILE A 199 4.99 -2.61 19.81
CA ILE A 199 4.26 -3.24 18.69
C ILE A 199 4.99 -4.53 18.29
N PRO A 200 4.35 -5.71 18.34
CA PRO A 200 5.04 -6.95 17.97
C PRO A 200 5.30 -7.04 16.48
N ALA A 201 6.51 -7.49 16.14
CA ALA A 201 6.97 -7.60 14.77
C ALA A 201 6.35 -8.83 14.08
N TYR A 202 5.17 -8.64 13.48
CA TYR A 202 4.50 -9.62 12.62
C TYR A 202 4.75 -9.34 11.12
N THR A 203 5.04 -8.09 10.78
CA THR A 203 5.35 -7.69 9.42
C THR A 203 6.69 -8.29 9.01
N GLY A 204 6.67 -9.06 7.92
CA GLY A 204 7.84 -9.66 7.31
C GLY A 204 7.78 -9.52 5.80
N TYR A 205 8.86 -9.88 5.11
CA TYR A 205 8.94 -9.83 3.64
C TYR A 205 7.74 -10.50 2.96
N LEU A 206 7.41 -11.74 3.34
CA LEU A 206 6.32 -12.51 2.73
C LEU A 206 4.97 -11.83 2.90
N ASN A 207 4.64 -11.38 4.11
CA ASN A 207 3.36 -10.71 4.39
C ASN A 207 3.24 -9.41 3.58
N THR A 208 4.30 -8.60 3.55
CA THR A 208 4.33 -7.35 2.79
C THR A 208 4.22 -7.61 1.29
N ALA A 209 4.97 -8.58 0.76
CA ALA A 209 4.96 -8.91 -0.67
C ALA A 209 3.59 -9.41 -1.13
N ILE A 210 2.90 -10.21 -0.31
CA ILE A 210 1.52 -10.67 -0.59
C ILE A 210 0.56 -9.48 -0.64
N VAL A 211 0.58 -8.61 0.38
CA VAL A 211 -0.31 -7.45 0.45
C VAL A 211 -0.09 -6.49 -0.71
N VAL A 212 1.17 -6.21 -1.07
CA VAL A 212 1.54 -5.37 -2.23
C VAL A 212 1.02 -5.98 -3.52
N SER A 213 1.25 -7.29 -3.73
CA SER A 213 0.83 -7.98 -4.94
C SER A 213 -0.69 -8.00 -5.08
N LEU A 214 -1.41 -8.27 -3.98
CA LEU A 214 -2.87 -8.22 -3.94
C LEU A 214 -3.41 -6.82 -4.21
N ALA A 215 -2.81 -5.78 -3.63
CA ALA A 215 -3.22 -4.40 -3.85
C ALA A 215 -3.02 -3.98 -5.32
N ILE A 216 -1.86 -4.28 -5.91
CA ILE A 216 -1.59 -3.99 -7.33
C ILE A 216 -2.56 -4.76 -8.23
N PHE A 217 -2.81 -6.04 -7.94
CA PHE A 217 -3.75 -6.86 -8.70
C PHE A 217 -5.18 -6.33 -8.61
N ALA A 218 -5.64 -5.98 -7.41
CA ALA A 218 -6.98 -5.42 -7.19
C ALA A 218 -7.16 -4.13 -7.99
N ILE A 219 -6.14 -3.27 -7.99
CA ILE A 219 -6.15 -1.99 -8.69
C ILE A 219 -6.11 -2.18 -10.20
N HIS A 220 -5.26 -3.08 -10.70
CA HIS A 220 -5.28 -3.45 -12.11
C HIS A 220 -6.63 -4.01 -12.54
N THR A 221 -7.30 -4.81 -11.70
CA THR A 221 -8.62 -5.37 -12.02
C THR A 221 -9.73 -4.32 -12.04
N LEU A 222 -9.58 -3.25 -11.26
CA LEU A 222 -10.55 -2.17 -11.15
C LEU A 222 -10.44 -1.17 -12.34
N MET A 223 -9.35 -1.24 -13.09
CA MET A 223 -8.99 -0.36 -14.21
C MET A 223 -9.20 -1.03 -15.56
#